data_AF-A0A0M1J1N5-F1
#
_entry.id   AF-A0A0M1J1N5-F1
#
_cell.length_a   1.000
_cell.length_b   1.000
_cell.length_c   1.000
_cell.angle_alpha   90.00
_cell.angle_beta   90.00
_cell.angle_gamma   90.00
#
_symmetry.space_group_name_H-M   'P 1'
#
loop_
_entity.id
_entity.type
_entity.pdbx_description
1 polymer ?
#
loop_
_entity_poly.entity_id
_entity_poly.type
_entity_poly.pdbx_seq_one_letter_code
_entity_poly.pdbx_strand_id
1 'polypeptide(L)'
;LREIIQTKQVSVADAVKLDLYQGELHHGLVSSNNMVEIPQWRHAIVSFPHPLLQQGLVILDTPGLNALGSEPELTLSTLPNAQVVLFVLAADTGVTRSDMEMWQHHIKSFYSNQRGLVIVLNKIDTLWDELKFPHEIKGVIARQRAATARTLGISEDLIFPISAQKALVAK
;
A
#
# COMPACT_ATOMS: atom_id res chain seq x y z
N LEU A 1 2.11 15.39 7.51
CA LEU A 1 3.08 14.26 7.48
C LEU A 1 3.88 14.15 8.78
N ARG A 2 4.55 15.22 9.27
CA ARG A 2 5.34 15.15 10.52
C ARG A 2 4.56 14.64 11.74
N GLU A 3 3.30 15.02 11.89
CA GLU A 3 2.46 14.58 13.02
C GLU A 3 2.16 13.07 13.01
N ILE A 4 1.95 12.47 11.83
CA ILE A 4 1.50 11.06 11.70
C ILE A 4 2.66 10.09 11.99
N ILE A 5 3.90 10.52 11.78
CA ILE A 5 5.11 9.72 12.07
C ILE A 5 5.66 9.96 13.48
N GLN A 6 4.96 10.73 14.32
CA GLN A 6 5.42 10.95 15.69
C GLN A 6 5.37 9.66 16.48
N THR A 7 6.39 9.49 17.32
CA THR A 7 6.52 8.39 18.25
C THR A 7 6.57 8.91 19.69
N LYS A 8 6.42 8.01 20.65
CA LYS A 8 6.63 8.28 22.08
C LYS A 8 7.30 7.08 22.75
N GLN A 9 8.08 7.37 23.78
CA GLN A 9 8.68 6.34 24.63
C GLN A 9 7.68 5.94 25.73
N VAL A 10 7.41 4.66 25.86
CA VAL A 10 6.55 4.10 26.91
C VAL A 10 7.21 2.89 27.55
N SER A 11 6.72 2.45 28.72
CA SER A 11 7.18 1.20 29.31
C SER A 11 6.76 0.01 28.46
N VAL A 12 7.53 -1.09 28.49
CA VAL A 12 7.14 -2.34 27.82
C VAL A 12 5.74 -2.80 28.26
N ALA A 13 5.41 -2.65 29.55
CA ALA A 13 4.10 -3.04 30.08
C ALA A 13 2.95 -2.22 29.45
N ASP A 14 3.14 -0.91 29.27
CA ASP A 14 2.15 -0.06 28.60
C ASP A 14 2.02 -0.37 27.12
N ALA A 15 3.15 -0.64 26.44
CA ALA A 15 3.13 -1.02 25.03
C ALA A 15 2.41 -2.35 24.80
N VAL A 16 2.61 -3.35 25.66
CA VAL A 16 1.87 -4.64 25.62
C VAL A 16 0.38 -4.42 25.88
N LYS A 17 0.01 -3.59 26.87
CA LYS A 17 -1.40 -3.26 27.14
C LYS A 17 -2.08 -2.57 25.94
N LEU A 18 -1.30 -1.81 25.18
CA LEU A 18 -1.72 -1.16 23.95
C LEU A 18 -1.58 -2.07 22.71
N ASP A 19 -1.14 -3.32 22.84
CA ASP A 19 -0.91 -4.21 21.70
C ASP A 19 0.04 -3.63 20.63
N LEU A 20 0.97 -2.78 21.08
CA LEU A 20 2.02 -2.13 20.27
C LEU A 20 3.40 -2.71 20.58
N TYR A 21 3.45 -3.83 21.30
CA TYR A 21 4.68 -4.57 21.58
C TYR A 21 4.36 -6.05 21.76
N GLN A 22 4.92 -6.87 20.88
CA GLN A 22 4.86 -8.33 20.96
C GLN A 22 6.29 -8.87 21.06
N GLY A 23 6.62 -9.51 22.19
CA GLY A 23 7.99 -9.73 22.67
C GLY A 23 8.98 -10.33 21.66
N GLU A 24 8.59 -11.35 20.89
CA GLU A 24 9.49 -11.97 19.89
C GLU A 24 9.71 -11.10 18.64
N LEU A 25 8.73 -10.27 18.27
CA LEU A 25 8.79 -9.40 17.09
C LEU A 25 9.55 -8.10 17.36
N HIS A 26 9.64 -7.66 18.63
CA HIS A 26 10.14 -6.33 19.02
C HIS A 26 11.34 -6.40 19.98
N HIS A 27 11.97 -7.57 20.12
CA HIS A 27 13.02 -7.83 21.12
C HIS A 27 14.26 -6.93 20.98
N GLY A 28 14.51 -6.37 19.78
CA GLY A 28 15.60 -5.42 19.49
C GLY A 28 15.26 -3.93 19.67
N LEU A 29 14.02 -3.60 20.04
CA LEU A 29 13.53 -2.21 20.16
C LEU A 29 13.48 -1.71 21.61
N VAL A 30 13.89 -2.55 22.57
CA VAL A 30 13.87 -2.20 24.00
C VAL A 30 15.18 -1.49 24.36
N SER A 31 15.06 -0.26 24.84
CA SER A 31 16.17 0.50 25.40
C SER A 31 16.66 -0.12 26.71
N SER A 32 17.90 0.18 27.12
CA SER A 32 18.51 -0.23 28.40
C SER A 32 17.65 0.07 29.63
N ASN A 33 16.71 1.02 29.51
CA ASN A 33 15.83 1.47 30.59
C ASN A 33 14.44 0.79 30.56
N ASN A 34 14.28 -0.32 29.84
CA ASN A 34 13.02 -1.06 29.69
C ASN A 34 11.87 -0.22 29.08
N MET A 35 12.26 0.69 28.19
CA MET A 35 11.35 1.57 27.43
C MET A 35 11.38 1.19 25.96
N VAL A 36 10.25 1.38 25.28
CA VAL A 36 10.08 1.11 23.86
C VAL A 36 9.45 2.31 23.17
N GLU A 37 9.86 2.53 21.93
CA GLU A 37 9.32 3.57 21.07
C GLU A 37 8.09 3.04 20.33
N ILE A 38 6.94 3.71 20.51
CA ILE A 38 5.68 3.34 19.84
C ILE A 38 5.11 4.53 19.04
N PRO A 39 4.28 4.29 18.01
CA PRO A 39 3.56 5.36 17.32
C PRO A 39 2.67 6.16 18.27
N GLN A 40 2.58 7.48 18.06
CA GLN A 40 1.61 8.32 18.78
C GLN A 40 0.19 8.16 18.24
N TRP A 41 0.06 7.79 16.97
CA TRP A 41 -1.21 7.65 16.26
C TRP A 41 -1.31 6.26 15.62
N ARG A 42 -2.46 5.61 15.75
CA ARG A 42 -2.73 4.33 15.06
C ARG A 42 -3.37 4.51 13.69
N HIS A 43 -4.42 5.32 13.63
CA HIS A 43 -5.08 5.67 12.38
C HIS A 43 -5.79 7.01 12.52
N ALA A 44 -6.16 7.59 11.38
CA ALA A 44 -6.99 8.78 11.31
C ALA A 44 -8.30 8.42 10.58
N ILE A 45 -9.42 8.94 11.09
CA ILE A 45 -10.70 8.86 10.41
C ILE A 45 -10.94 10.21 9.73
N VAL A 46 -11.05 10.20 8.41
CA VAL A 46 -11.30 11.39 7.61
C VAL A 46 -12.67 11.27 6.97
N SER A 47 -13.61 12.12 7.39
CA SER A 47 -14.92 12.24 6.77
C SER A 47 -14.98 13.51 5.93
N PHE A 48 -15.37 13.40 4.66
CA PHE A 48 -15.54 14.56 3.79
C PHE A 48 -16.78 14.37 2.89
N PRO A 49 -17.44 15.48 2.48
CA PRO A 49 -18.71 15.41 1.76
C PRO A 49 -18.52 15.00 0.30
N HIS A 50 -18.40 13.70 0.07
CA HIS A 50 -18.25 13.12 -1.27
C HIS A 50 -19.40 12.17 -1.59
N PRO A 51 -20.00 12.24 -2.79
CA PRO A 51 -21.16 11.41 -3.15
C PRO A 51 -20.91 9.91 -2.94
N LEU A 52 -19.73 9.40 -3.32
CA LEU A 52 -19.41 7.98 -3.13
C LEU A 52 -19.30 7.58 -1.64
N LEU A 53 -18.75 8.44 -0.78
CA LEU A 53 -18.65 8.15 0.65
C LEU A 53 -20.04 8.14 1.31
N GLN A 54 -20.94 9.03 0.88
CA GLN A 54 -22.34 9.05 1.32
C GLN A 54 -23.11 7.79 0.88
N GLN A 55 -22.70 7.16 -0.22
CA GLN A 55 -23.25 5.90 -0.70
C GLN A 55 -22.63 4.67 -0.01
N GLY A 56 -21.77 4.87 0.99
CA GLY A 56 -21.17 3.81 1.79
C GLY A 56 -19.79 3.34 1.32
N LEU A 57 -19.14 4.03 0.37
CA LEU A 57 -17.74 3.75 0.08
C LEU A 57 -16.88 4.10 1.30
N VAL A 58 -16.04 3.16 1.73
CA VAL A 58 -15.02 3.36 2.75
C VAL A 58 -13.66 3.05 2.14
N ILE A 59 -12.70 3.95 2.36
CA ILE A 59 -11.32 3.77 1.89
C ILE A 59 -10.43 3.58 3.10
N LEU A 60 -9.70 2.46 3.12
CA LEU A 60 -8.64 2.21 4.06
C LEU A 60 -7.30 2.48 3.36
N ASP A 61 -6.64 3.57 3.73
CA ASP A 61 -5.29 3.88 3.24
C ASP A 61 -4.26 3.26 4.19
N THR A 62 -3.52 2.28 3.69
CA THR A 62 -2.56 1.52 4.49
C THR A 62 -1.17 2.15 4.33
N PRO A 63 -0.44 2.40 5.43
CA PRO A 63 0.92 2.93 5.32
C PRO A 63 1.82 1.97 4.53
N GLY A 64 2.80 2.52 3.80
CA GLY A 64 3.73 1.73 3.00
C GLY A 64 4.63 0.81 3.83
N LEU A 65 5.37 -0.08 3.16
CA LEU A 65 6.23 -1.13 3.76
C LEU A 65 7.26 -0.61 4.77
N ASN A 66 7.69 0.64 4.67
CA ASN A 66 8.60 1.24 5.64
C ASN A 66 7.97 1.46 7.03
N ALA A 67 6.66 1.29 7.17
CA ALA A 67 5.89 1.49 8.39
C ALA A 67 5.12 0.23 8.87
N LEU A 68 5.15 -0.87 8.10
CA LEU A 68 4.50 -2.14 8.47
C LEU A 68 5.33 -3.00 9.44
N GLY A 69 6.62 -2.69 9.63
CA GLY A 69 7.47 -3.40 10.59
C GLY A 69 7.07 -3.21 12.06
N SER A 70 6.19 -2.25 12.36
CA SER A 70 5.74 -1.90 13.72
C SER A 70 4.26 -2.19 14.01
N GLU A 71 3.44 -2.54 13.01
CA GLU A 71 2.01 -2.82 13.23
C GLU A 71 1.52 -3.98 12.34
N PRO A 72 1.54 -5.22 12.83
CA PRO A 72 0.99 -6.37 12.10
C PRO A 72 -0.55 -6.39 12.08
N GLU A 73 -1.24 -5.85 13.08
CA GLU A 73 -2.61 -6.29 13.36
C GLU A 73 -3.72 -5.52 12.63
N LEU A 74 -3.65 -4.19 12.49
CA LEU A 74 -4.79 -3.42 11.97
C LEU A 74 -4.97 -3.55 10.45
N THR A 75 -3.85 -3.65 9.72
CA THR A 75 -3.87 -3.77 8.25
C THR A 75 -4.12 -5.21 7.80
N LEU A 76 -3.59 -6.22 8.52
CA LEU A 76 -3.71 -7.62 8.09
C LEU A 76 -5.05 -8.25 8.47
N SER A 77 -5.70 -7.80 9.55
CA SER A 77 -7.02 -8.31 9.94
C SER A 77 -8.18 -7.77 9.08
N THR A 78 -7.96 -6.62 8.42
CA THR A 78 -9.00 -5.94 7.61
C THR A 78 -8.95 -6.35 6.13
N LEU A 79 -7.78 -6.72 5.60
CA LEU A 79 -7.63 -7.21 4.22
C LEU A 79 -8.58 -8.36 3.85
N PRO A 80 -8.78 -9.41 4.67
CA PRO A 80 -9.72 -10.49 4.34
C PRO A 80 -11.18 -10.02 4.21
N ASN A 81 -11.54 -8.91 4.86
CA ASN A 81 -12.89 -8.35 4.87
C ASN A 81 -13.11 -7.29 3.78
N ALA A 82 -12.05 -6.85 3.10
CA ALA A 82 -12.16 -5.86 2.04
C ALA A 82 -12.84 -6.46 0.80
N GLN A 83 -13.88 -5.79 0.31
CA GLN A 83 -14.57 -6.21 -0.93
C GLN A 83 -13.67 -6.03 -2.15
N VAL A 84 -12.82 -5.00 -2.13
CA VAL A 84 -11.87 -4.71 -3.20
C VAL A 84 -10.53 -4.25 -2.61
N VAL A 85 -9.43 -4.76 -3.15
CA VAL A 85 -8.06 -4.33 -2.88
C VAL A 85 -7.49 -3.64 -4.11
N LEU A 86 -7.02 -2.40 -3.92
CA LEU A 86 -6.25 -1.66 -4.91
C LEU A 86 -4.77 -1.76 -4.55
N PHE A 87 -4.00 -2.53 -5.32
CA PHE A 87 -2.55 -2.60 -5.15
C PHE A 87 -1.86 -1.67 -6.15
N VAL A 88 -1.28 -0.59 -5.64
CA VAL A 88 -0.71 0.49 -6.46
C VAL A 88 0.79 0.30 -6.63
N LEU A 89 1.23 0.21 -7.88
CA LEU A 89 2.63 0.08 -8.30
C LEU A 89 3.04 1.28 -9.14
N ALA A 90 4.34 1.60 -9.16
CA ALA A 90 4.88 2.65 -10.02
C ALA A 90 5.35 2.08 -11.37
N ALA A 91 4.92 2.70 -12.47
CA ALA A 91 5.16 2.22 -13.82
C ALA A 91 6.64 2.33 -14.24
N ASP A 92 7.34 3.34 -13.73
CA ASP A 92 8.76 3.62 -13.97
C ASP A 92 9.69 2.60 -13.31
N THR A 93 9.37 2.14 -12.12
CA THR A 93 10.19 1.13 -11.41
C THR A 93 9.71 -0.30 -11.64
N GLY A 94 8.46 -0.49 -12.05
CA GLY A 94 7.83 -1.81 -12.05
C GLY A 94 7.67 -2.37 -10.65
N VAL A 95 7.57 -3.70 -10.55
CA VAL A 95 7.44 -4.41 -9.27
C VAL A 95 8.78 -4.44 -8.57
N THR A 96 8.91 -3.71 -7.46
CA THR A 96 10.13 -3.73 -6.63
C THR A 96 10.18 -4.96 -5.74
N ARG A 97 11.33 -5.19 -5.08
CA ARG A 97 11.47 -6.27 -4.10
C ARG A 97 10.47 -6.12 -2.95
N SER A 98 10.35 -4.91 -2.41
CA SER A 98 9.42 -4.61 -1.33
C SER A 98 7.96 -4.86 -1.78
N ASP A 99 7.59 -4.45 -2.99
CA ASP A 99 6.26 -4.74 -3.54
C ASP A 99 6.00 -6.24 -3.65
N MET A 100 7.00 -7.01 -4.08
CA MET A 100 6.90 -8.47 -4.18
C MET A 100 6.74 -9.13 -2.80
N GLU A 101 7.48 -8.67 -1.79
CA GLU A 101 7.35 -9.16 -0.42
C GLU A 101 5.94 -8.90 0.12
N MET A 102 5.37 -7.72 -0.13
CA MET A 102 3.99 -7.42 0.27
C MET A 102 2.97 -8.28 -0.49
N TRP A 103 3.16 -8.41 -1.80
CA TRP A 103 2.30 -9.24 -2.64
C TRP A 103 2.24 -10.69 -2.15
N GLN A 104 3.40 -11.32 -1.92
CA GLN A 104 3.45 -12.74 -1.52
C GLN A 104 2.93 -12.97 -0.10
N HIS A 105 3.27 -12.10 0.85
CA HIS A 105 2.94 -12.32 2.26
C HIS A 105 1.54 -11.84 2.65
N HIS A 106 0.98 -10.83 1.95
CA HIS A 106 -0.20 -10.11 2.45
C HIS A 106 -1.38 -10.03 1.47
N ILE A 107 -1.18 -10.24 0.16
CA ILE A 107 -2.28 -10.10 -0.82
C ILE A 107 -2.60 -11.42 -1.51
N LYS A 108 -1.59 -12.11 -2.04
CA LYS A 108 -1.76 -13.27 -2.92
C LYS A 108 -2.56 -14.41 -2.29
N SER A 109 -2.40 -14.64 -0.98
CA SER A 109 -3.09 -15.71 -0.24
C SER A 109 -4.59 -15.46 -0.10
N PHE A 110 -5.01 -14.21 0.11
CA PHE A 110 -6.43 -13.85 0.31
C PHE A 110 -7.20 -13.70 -1.00
N TYR A 111 -6.52 -13.31 -2.07
CA TYR A 111 -7.13 -13.05 -3.38
C TYR A 111 -6.72 -14.08 -4.44
N SER A 112 -6.56 -15.35 -4.03
CA SER A 112 -6.18 -16.45 -4.93
C SER A 112 -7.14 -16.66 -6.10
N ASN A 113 -8.43 -16.37 -5.90
CA ASN A 113 -9.46 -16.39 -6.96
C ASN A 113 -9.55 -15.06 -7.75
N GLN A 114 -8.68 -14.09 -7.45
CA GLN A 114 -8.55 -12.78 -8.12
C GLN A 114 -9.81 -11.90 -8.14
N ARG A 115 -10.89 -12.28 -7.44
CA ARG A 115 -12.12 -11.47 -7.32
C ARG A 115 -11.88 -10.30 -6.36
N GLY A 116 -12.21 -9.09 -6.80
CA GLY A 116 -12.00 -7.89 -5.98
C GLY A 116 -10.54 -7.41 -5.94
N LEU A 117 -9.65 -7.94 -6.79
CA LEU A 117 -8.29 -7.44 -6.89
C LEU A 117 -8.14 -6.50 -8.09
N VAL A 118 -7.55 -5.33 -7.86
CA VAL A 118 -7.20 -4.37 -8.91
C VAL A 118 -5.75 -3.94 -8.72
N ILE A 119 -4.93 -4.10 -9.76
CA ILE A 119 -3.56 -3.58 -9.77
C ILE A 119 -3.56 -2.26 -10.52
N VAL A 120 -3.08 -1.21 -9.87
CA VAL A 120 -2.95 0.10 -10.47
C VAL A 120 -1.49 0.33 -10.82
N LEU A 121 -1.17 0.38 -12.11
CA LEU A 121 0.17 0.73 -12.58
C LEU A 121 0.22 2.25 -12.80
N ASN A 122 0.51 2.99 -11.73
CA ASN A 122 0.45 4.45 -11.71
C ASN A 122 1.73 5.09 -12.27
N LYS A 123 1.68 6.40 -12.55
CA LYS A 123 2.78 7.19 -13.10
C LYS A 123 3.16 6.83 -14.54
N ILE A 124 2.21 6.37 -15.36
CA ILE A 124 2.52 6.09 -16.78
C ILE A 124 2.98 7.33 -17.56
N ASP A 125 2.70 8.53 -17.03
CA ASP A 125 3.17 9.80 -17.57
C ASP A 125 4.70 9.95 -17.52
N THR A 126 5.39 9.28 -16.58
CA THR A 126 6.86 9.30 -16.53
C THR A 126 7.49 8.45 -17.63
N LEU A 127 6.71 7.55 -18.25
CA LEU A 127 7.13 6.76 -19.41
C LEU A 127 6.96 7.54 -20.73
N TRP A 128 6.37 8.74 -20.68
CA TRP A 128 6.25 9.62 -21.84
C TRP A 128 7.58 10.32 -22.06
N ASP A 129 8.20 9.97 -23.18
CA ASP A 129 9.37 10.67 -23.68
C ASP A 129 8.87 11.61 -24.78
N GLU A 130 9.17 12.90 -24.68
CA GLU A 130 8.71 13.92 -25.63
C GLU A 130 9.23 13.67 -27.05
N LEU A 131 10.28 12.84 -27.20
CA LEU A 131 10.84 12.44 -28.47
C LEU A 131 10.13 11.22 -29.09
N LYS A 132 9.23 10.55 -28.36
CA LYS A 132 8.53 9.34 -28.81
C LYS A 132 7.17 9.64 -29.38
N PHE A 133 6.82 8.90 -30.42
CA PHE A 133 5.47 8.94 -30.98
C PHE A 133 4.46 8.27 -30.01
N PRO A 134 3.18 8.66 -30.05
CA PRO A 134 2.15 8.11 -29.17
C PRO A 134 2.01 6.58 -29.23
N HIS A 135 2.30 5.95 -30.37
CA HIS A 135 2.24 4.50 -30.52
C HIS A 135 3.38 3.78 -29.78
N GLU A 136 4.56 4.40 -29.71
CA GLU A 136 5.72 3.85 -29.00
C GLU A 136 5.48 3.89 -27.49
N ILE A 137 4.92 4.98 -27.00
CA ILE A 137 4.49 5.14 -25.59
C ILE A 137 3.50 4.03 -25.21
N LYS A 138 2.47 3.80 -26.03
CA LYS A 138 1.50 2.71 -25.80
C LYS A 138 2.20 1.35 -25.75
N GLY A 139 3.18 1.12 -26.63
CA GLY A 139 3.99 -0.10 -26.63
C GLY A 139 4.80 -0.29 -25.35
N VAL A 140 5.40 0.78 -24.81
CA VAL A 140 6.13 0.74 -23.53
C VAL A 140 5.19 0.39 -22.38
N ILE A 141 4.04 1.06 -22.29
CA ILE A 141 3.04 0.81 -21.25
C ILE A 141 2.52 -0.63 -21.32
N ALA A 142 2.22 -1.14 -22.51
CA ALA A 142 1.78 -2.52 -22.71
C ALA A 142 2.85 -3.53 -22.26
N ARG A 143 4.12 -3.30 -22.58
CA ARG A 143 5.23 -4.14 -22.11
C ARG A 143 5.35 -4.13 -20.59
N GLN A 144 5.21 -2.96 -19.97
CA GLN A 144 5.27 -2.83 -18.52
C GLN A 144 4.10 -3.54 -17.83
N ARG A 145 2.90 -3.44 -18.40
CA ARG A 145 1.71 -4.17 -17.94
C ARG A 145 1.93 -5.69 -18.00
N ALA A 146 2.39 -6.20 -19.15
CA ALA A 146 2.67 -7.61 -19.34
C ALA A 146 3.78 -8.13 -18.42
N ALA A 147 4.83 -7.33 -18.20
CA ALA A 147 5.90 -7.67 -17.25
C ALA A 147 5.36 -7.76 -15.81
N THR A 148 4.54 -6.78 -15.40
CA THR A 148 3.91 -6.77 -14.07
C THR A 148 3.01 -7.99 -13.86
N ALA A 149 2.17 -8.33 -14.86
CA ALA A 149 1.30 -9.50 -14.82
C ALA A 149 2.09 -10.80 -14.63
N ARG A 150 3.18 -10.98 -15.41
CA ARG A 150 4.07 -12.14 -15.27
C ARG A 150 4.72 -12.21 -13.90
N THR A 151 5.22 -11.09 -13.40
CA THR A 151 5.91 -11.03 -12.11
C THR A 151 4.98 -11.34 -10.94
N LEU A 152 3.75 -10.82 -10.95
CA LEU A 152 2.77 -11.08 -9.89
C LEU A 152 2.04 -12.44 -10.06
N GLY A 153 2.02 -13.00 -11.26
CA GLY A 153 1.33 -14.25 -11.59
C GLY A 153 -0.18 -14.08 -11.70
N ILE A 154 -0.64 -13.00 -12.32
CA ILE A 154 -2.06 -12.64 -12.47
C ILE A 154 -2.43 -12.30 -13.92
N SER A 155 -3.73 -12.17 -14.21
CA SER A 155 -4.18 -11.69 -15.52
C SER A 155 -3.80 -10.22 -15.75
N GLU A 156 -3.40 -9.89 -16.99
CA GLU A 156 -3.21 -8.49 -17.43
C GLU A 156 -4.48 -7.65 -17.33
N ASP A 157 -5.67 -8.27 -17.39
CA ASP A 157 -6.96 -7.58 -17.33
C ASP A 157 -7.23 -6.95 -15.96
N LEU A 158 -6.49 -7.36 -14.94
CA LEU A 158 -6.55 -6.80 -13.60
C LEU A 158 -5.62 -5.60 -13.42
N ILE A 159 -4.82 -5.26 -14.44
CA ILE A 159 -3.79 -4.22 -14.36
C ILE A 159 -4.19 -2.99 -15.17
N PHE A 160 -4.37 -1.88 -14.46
CA PHE A 160 -4.83 -0.62 -15.01
C PHE A 160 -3.70 0.40 -15.01
N PRO A 161 -3.09 0.66 -16.18
CA PRO A 161 -2.12 1.74 -16.33
C PRO A 161 -2.82 3.10 -16.25
N ILE A 162 -2.44 3.94 -15.28
CA ILE A 162 -3.02 5.28 -15.10
C ILE A 162 -1.95 6.34 -14.81
N SER A 163 -2.31 7.61 -15.04
CA SER A 163 -1.62 8.76 -14.47
C SER A 163 -2.55 9.45 -13.47
N ALA A 164 -2.36 9.17 -12.18
CA ALA A 164 -3.13 9.84 -11.13
C ALA A 164 -2.88 11.37 -11.13
N GLN A 165 -1.65 11.80 -11.46
CA GLN A 165 -1.32 13.22 -11.56
C GLN A 165 -2.15 13.92 -12.64
N LYS A 166 -2.17 13.37 -13.86
CA LYS A 166 -2.94 13.96 -14.96
C LYS A 166 -4.45 13.91 -14.68
N ALA A 167 -4.93 12.83 -14.08
CA ALA A 167 -6.33 12.71 -13.66
C ALA A 167 -6.72 13.75 -12.59
N LEU A 168 -5.81 14.07 -11.67
CA LEU A 168 -6.03 15.11 -10.66
C LEU A 168 -6.07 16.51 -11.26
N VAL A 169 -5.19 16.81 -12.23
CA VAL A 169 -5.11 18.12 -12.91
C VAL A 169 -6.31 18.36 -13.83
N ALA A 170 -6.91 17.31 -14.38
CA ALA A 170 -8.06 17.40 -15.27
C ALA A 170 -9.42 17.57 -14.55
N LYS A 171 -9.41 17.67 -13.21
CA LYS A 171 -10.63 17.88 -12.40
C LYS A 171 -11.20 19.29 -12.55
#